data_AF-A0A936PFG0-F1
#
_entry.id   AF-A0A936PFG0-F1
#
_cell.length_a   1.000
_cell.length_b   1.000
_cell.length_c   1.000
_cell.angle_alpha   90.00
_cell.angle_beta   90.00
_cell.angle_gamma   90.00
#
_symmetry.space_group_name_H-M   'P 1'
#
loop_
_entity.id
_entity.type
_entity.pdbx_description
1 polymer ?
#
loop_
_entity_poly.entity_id
_entity_poly.type
_entity_poly.pdbx_seq_one_letter_code
_entity_poly.pdbx_strand_id
1 'polypeptide(L)' 'MKRARQRILKPRNPVAIAPLLKKGGAHQRKDKRASRARLKAALRKNSEN' A
#
# COMPACT_ATOMS: atom_id res chain seq x y z
N MET A 1 26.52 -26.99 16.54
CA MET A 1 25.08 -26.68 16.80
C MET A 1 24.36 -26.45 15.48
N LYS A 2 23.55 -27.41 15.01
CA LYS A 2 22.75 -27.23 13.77
C LYS A 2 21.62 -26.23 14.07
N ARG A 3 21.68 -25.05 13.46
CA ARG A 3 20.53 -24.12 13.47
C ARG A 3 19.40 -24.81 12.72
N ALA A 4 18.30 -25.10 13.42
CA ALA A 4 17.06 -25.51 12.77
C ALA A 4 16.72 -24.45 11.72
N ARG A 5 16.60 -24.87 10.46
CA ARG A 5 16.28 -23.98 9.34
C ARG A 5 15.04 -23.18 9.73
N GLN A 6 15.19 -21.87 9.91
CA GLN A 6 14.07 -20.96 10.17
C GLN A 6 13.13 -21.07 8.96
N ARG A 7 12.09 -21.90 9.08
CA ARG A 7 11.05 -21.97 8.05
C ARG A 7 10.40 -20.59 8.03
N ILE A 8 10.47 -19.91 6.90
CA ILE A 8 9.70 -18.70 6.66
C ILE A 8 8.25 -19.09 6.92
N LEU A 9 7.69 -18.61 8.03
CA LEU A 9 6.30 -18.86 8.40
C LEU A 9 5.47 -18.25 7.29
N LYS A 10 4.94 -19.10 6.41
CA LYS A 10 3.99 -18.65 5.41
C LYS A 10 2.84 -17.97 6.17
N PRO A 11 2.41 -16.79 5.73
CA PRO A 11 1.32 -16.09 6.37
C PRO A 11 0.08 -17.00 6.31
N ARG A 12 -0.49 -17.28 7.49
CA ARG A 12 -1.64 -18.18 7.65
C ARG A 12 -2.89 -17.64 6.96
N ASN A 13 -2.93 -16.34 6.68
CA ASN A 13 -4.02 -15.67 6.00
C ASN A 13 -3.48 -14.77 4.87
N PRO A 14 -3.70 -15.13 3.59
CA PRO A 14 -3.25 -14.32 2.46
C PRO A 14 -3.98 -12.96 2.36
N VAL A 15 -5.17 -12.84 2.96
CA VAL A 15 -5.99 -11.61 2.94
C VAL A 15 -5.42 -10.54 3.86
N ALA A 16 -4.74 -10.92 4.95
CA ALA A 16 -4.07 -9.98 5.86
C ALA A 16 -2.85 -9.29 5.20
N ILE A 17 -2.32 -9.87 4.12
CA ILE A 17 -1.21 -9.31 3.33
C ILE A 17 -1.71 -8.59 2.09
N ALA A 18 -2.95 -8.83 1.67
CA ALA A 18 -3.56 -8.02 0.63
C ALA A 18 -3.44 -6.56 1.09
N PRO A 19 -2.69 -5.70 0.37
CA PRO A 19 -2.53 -4.33 0.79
C PRO A 19 -3.94 -3.74 0.86
N LEU A 20 -4.38 -3.34 2.06
CA LEU A 20 -5.64 -2.63 2.29
C LEU A 20 -5.80 -1.66 1.13
N LEU A 21 -6.77 -1.94 0.24
CA LEU A 21 -6.83 -1.32 -1.08
C LEU A 21 -6.79 0.19 -0.89
N LYS A 22 -5.62 0.79 -1.15
CA LYS A 22 -5.43 2.23 -0.98
C LYS A 22 -6.48 2.93 -1.83
N LYS A 23 -7.03 4.04 -1.35
CA LYS A 23 -8.01 4.83 -2.10
C LYS A 23 -7.44 5.12 -3.50
N GLY A 24 -8.03 4.51 -4.53
CA GLY A 24 -7.53 4.53 -5.91
C GLY A 24 -7.23 3.15 -6.52
N GLY A 25 -6.90 2.13 -5.74
CA GLY A 25 -6.75 0.73 -6.18
C GLY A 25 -6.04 0.56 -7.52
N ALA A 26 -6.66 -0.17 -8.45
CA ALA A 26 -6.18 -0.38 -9.82
C ALA A 26 -6.09 0.93 -10.66
N HIS A 27 -6.84 1.97 -10.29
CA HIS A 27 -6.88 3.27 -10.96
C HIS A 27 -5.86 4.27 -10.39
N GLN A 28 -5.03 3.86 -9.43
CA GLN A 28 -3.99 4.74 -8.93
C GLN A 28 -3.01 5.07 -10.06
N ARG A 29 -2.82 6.37 -10.30
CA ARG A 29 -1.83 6.85 -11.27
C ARG A 29 -0.44 6.34 -10.89
N LYS A 30 0.25 5.73 -11.87
CA LYS A 30 1.63 5.19 -11.76
C LYS A 30 2.64 5.99 -12.58
N ASP A 31 2.19 7.01 -13.29
CA ASP A 31 3.03 7.86 -14.13
C ASP A 31 3.82 8.88 -13.30
N LYS A 32 4.76 9.60 -13.93
CA LYS A 32 5.58 10.64 -13.28
C LYS A 32 4.78 11.76 -12.61
N ARG A 33 3.49 11.92 -12.96
CA ARG A 33 2.58 12.92 -12.38
C ARG A 33 1.80 12.40 -11.17
N ALA A 34 1.98 11.14 -10.78
CA ALA A 34 1.27 10.54 -9.67
C ALA A 34 1.51 11.28 -8.34
N SER A 35 2.74 11.72 -8.08
CA SER A 35 3.09 12.51 -6.88
C SER A 35 2.28 13.80 -6.79
N ARG A 36 2.26 14.57 -7.88
CA ARG A 36 1.52 15.84 -7.98
C ARG A 36 0.01 15.65 -7.83
N ALA A 37 -0.53 14.56 -8.40
CA ALA A 37 -1.94 14.21 -8.26
C ALA A 37 -2.31 13.89 -6.79
N ARG A 38 -1.46 13.14 -6.07
CA ARG A 38 -1.64 12.85 -4.64
C ARG A 38 -1.60 14.13 -3.80
N LEU A 39 -0.62 15.00 -4.06
CA LEU A 39 -0.48 16.26 -3.35
C LEU A 39 -1.69 17.17 -3.57
N LYS A 40 -2.18 17.30 -4.81
CA LYS A 40 -3.39 18.08 -5.12
C LYS A 40 -4.63 17.53 -4.42
N ALA A 41 -4.79 16.21 -4.37
CA ALA A 41 -5.91 15.58 -3.66
C ALA A 41 -5.85 15.83 -2.15
N ALA A 42 -4.66 15.78 -1.54
CA ALA A 42 -4.47 16.08 -0.13
C ALA A 42 -4.79 17.55 0.20
N LEU A 43 -4.35 18.49 -0.65
CA LEU A 43 -4.66 19.91 -0.47
C LEU A 43 -6.16 20.19 -0.48
N ARG A 44 -6.91 19.60 -1.42
CA ARG A 44 -8.38 19.74 -1.47
C ARG A 44 -9.05 19.23 -0.20
N LYS A 45 -8.63 18.05 0.27
CA LYS A 45 -9.16 17.46 1.50
C LYS A 45 -8.93 18.39 2.71
N ASN A 46 -7.78 19.07 2.75
CA ASN A 46 -7.44 19.95 3.86
C ASN A 46 -8.10 21.34 3.75
N SER A 47 -8.50 21.78 2.55
CA SER A 47 -9.22 23.05 2.36
C SER A 47 -10.72 22.95 2.59
N GLU A 48 -11.27 21.74 2.61
CA GLU A 48 -12.70 21.46 2.86
C GLU A 48 -13.01 21.25 4.35
N ASN A 49 -11.99 21.20 5.21
CA ASN A 49 -12.10 21.18 6.68
C ASN A 49 -11.86 22.58 7.24
#